data_AF-A0A9X8VKY8-F1
#
_entry.id   AF-A0A9X8VKY8-F1
#
_cell.length_a   1.000
_cell.length_b   1.000
_cell.length_c   1.000
_cell.angle_alpha   90.00
_cell.angle_beta   90.00
_cell.angle_gamma   90.00
#
_symmetry.space_group_name_H-M   'P 1'
#
loop_
_entity.id
_entity.type
_entity.pdbx_description
1 polymer ?
#
loop_
_entity_poly.entity_id
_entity_poly.type
_entity_poly.pdbx_seq_one_letter_code
_entity_poly.pdbx_strand_id
1 'polypeptide(L)'
;WDMKEKGEAYKKPAKYEPIHMPKNTGAGVIIAFFSLVFGFAMIWEIWWMALAGFIGMIVVWIGKSFDHDVDYYVQVDEIERIENQHYEQIRKAGVNHVN
;
A
#
# COMPACT_ATOMS: atom_id res chain seq x y z
N TRP A 1 -21.29 -15.56 -2.78
CA TRP A 1 -22.59 -15.78 -3.46
C TRP A 1 -23.72 -15.84 -2.45
N ASP A 2 -23.61 -16.65 -1.40
CA ASP A 2 -24.58 -16.78 -0.29
C ASP A 2 -25.17 -15.44 0.24
N MET A 3 -24.35 -14.43 0.57
CA MET A 3 -24.86 -13.13 1.05
C MET A 3 -25.70 -12.36 0.02
N LYS A 4 -25.51 -12.60 -1.29
CA LYS A 4 -26.32 -11.97 -2.35
C LYS A 4 -27.68 -12.63 -2.47
N GLU A 5 -27.74 -13.96 -2.34
CA GLU A 5 -29.00 -14.72 -2.34
C GLU A 5 -29.85 -14.39 -1.11
N LYS A 6 -29.20 -14.17 0.04
CA LYS A 6 -29.84 -13.74 1.29
C LYS A 6 -30.22 -12.26 1.32
N GLY A 7 -29.87 -11.46 0.30
CA GLY A 7 -30.15 -10.02 0.26
C GLY A 7 -29.26 -9.15 1.15
N GLU A 8 -28.37 -9.72 1.97
CA GLU A 8 -27.56 -9.00 2.97
C GLU A 8 -26.23 -8.44 2.43
N ALA A 9 -25.91 -8.68 1.16
CA ALA A 9 -24.59 -8.41 0.59
C ALA A 9 -24.09 -6.95 0.69
N TYR A 10 -24.98 -5.97 0.86
CA TYR A 10 -24.64 -4.55 0.90
C TYR A 10 -25.26 -3.84 2.10
N LYS A 11 -25.40 -4.56 3.23
CA LYS A 11 -25.89 -3.97 4.47
C LYS A 11 -24.85 -2.98 5.02
N LYS A 12 -25.26 -1.73 5.25
CA LYS A 12 -24.39 -0.70 5.82
C LYS A 12 -24.09 -1.01 7.30
N PRO A 13 -22.82 -1.01 7.74
CA PRO A 13 -22.48 -1.21 9.15
C PRO A 13 -22.94 -0.01 10.00
N ALA A 14 -23.24 -0.27 11.27
CA ALA A 14 -23.76 0.75 12.18
C ALA A 14 -22.70 1.75 12.67
N LYS A 15 -21.42 1.36 12.65
CA LYS A 15 -20.29 2.18 13.08
C LYS A 15 -19.03 1.75 12.34
N TYR A 16 -18.20 2.72 11.98
CA TYR A 16 -16.85 2.48 11.44
C TYR A 16 -15.79 2.75 12.51
N GLU A 17 -14.67 2.05 12.40
CA GLU A 17 -13.51 2.21 13.27
C GLU A 17 -12.29 2.65 12.44
N PRO A 18 -11.33 3.39 13.02
CA PRO A 18 -10.11 3.76 12.33
C PRO A 18 -9.34 2.52 11.85
N ILE A 19 -8.87 2.56 10.60
CA ILE A 19 -8.12 1.45 10.00
C ILE A 19 -6.65 1.81 9.99
N HIS A 20 -5.82 0.98 10.64
CA HIS A 20 -4.36 1.09 10.56
C HIS A 20 -3.88 0.62 9.18
N MET A 21 -3.07 1.43 8.52
CA MET A 21 -2.55 1.14 7.19
C MET A 21 -1.05 1.51 7.08
N PRO A 22 -0.21 0.65 6.47
CA PRO A 22 1.16 1.01 6.19
C PRO A 22 1.25 2.08 5.08
N LYS A 23 2.26 2.94 5.17
CA LYS A 23 2.60 3.95 4.17
C LYS A 23 3.37 3.34 3.00
N ASN A 24 3.18 3.91 1.82
CA ASN A 24 4.03 3.59 0.67
C ASN A 24 5.47 4.07 0.92
N THR A 25 6.46 3.31 0.48
CA THR A 25 7.88 3.67 0.61
C THR A 25 8.64 3.46 -0.69
N GLY A 26 9.48 4.43 -1.06
CA GLY A 26 10.36 4.35 -2.22
C GLY A 26 11.66 3.59 -1.98
N ALA A 27 11.93 3.16 -0.73
CA ALA A 27 13.19 2.53 -0.36
C ALA A 27 13.50 1.27 -1.20
N GLY A 28 12.49 0.47 -1.53
CA GLY A 28 12.66 -0.72 -2.37
C GLY A 28 13.14 -0.39 -3.80
N VAL A 29 12.61 0.67 -4.41
CA VAL A 29 13.02 1.11 -5.77
C VAL A 29 14.47 1.59 -5.76
N ILE A 30 14.86 2.33 -4.72
CA ILE A 30 16.23 2.84 -4.57
C ILE A 30 17.21 1.68 -4.39
N ILE A 31 16.88 0.70 -3.53
CA ILE A 31 17.71 -0.49 -3.34
C ILE A 31 17.85 -1.26 -4.67
N ALA A 32 16.75 -1.47 -5.40
CA ALA A 32 16.78 -2.17 -6.68
C ALA A 32 17.68 -1.46 -7.71
N PHE A 33 17.66 -0.13 -7.76
CA PHE A 33 18.57 0.64 -8.61
C PHE A 33 20.05 0.38 -8.25
N PHE A 34 20.40 0.44 -6.96
CA PHE A 34 21.77 0.13 -6.53
C PHE A 34 22.15 -1.34 -6.77
N SER A 35 21.22 -2.28 -6.62
CA SER A 35 21.43 -3.69 -6.97
C SER A 35 21.71 -3.87 -8.46
N LEU A 36 21.02 -3.12 -9.33
CA LEU A 36 21.24 -3.13 -10.78
C LEU A 36 22.63 -2.60 -11.12
N VAL A 37 23.03 -1.45 -10.54
CA VAL A 37 24.36 -0.85 -10.74
C VAL A 37 25.45 -1.82 -10.25
N PHE A 38 25.26 -2.43 -9.08
CA PHE A 38 26.17 -3.43 -8.53
C PHE A 38 26.31 -4.64 -9.45
N GLY A 39 25.19 -5.23 -9.89
CA GLY A 39 25.20 -6.38 -10.79
C GLY A 39 25.89 -6.08 -12.12
N PHE A 40 25.62 -4.92 -12.71
CA PHE A 40 26.30 -4.47 -13.93
C PHE A 40 27.82 -4.33 -13.73
N ALA A 41 28.24 -3.70 -12.62
CA ALA A 41 29.64 -3.52 -12.30
C ALA A 41 30.40 -4.83 -12.11
N MET A 42 29.76 -5.84 -11.49
CA MET A 42 30.35 -7.17 -11.30
C MET A 42 30.56 -7.94 -12.62
N ILE A 43 29.69 -7.76 -13.61
CA ILE A 43 29.83 -8.41 -14.93
C ILE A 43 31.02 -7.84 -15.71
N TRP A 44 31.24 -6.52 -15.62
CA TRP A 44 32.26 -5.80 -16.38
C TRP A 44 33.55 -5.55 -15.59
N GLU A 45 33.73 -6.18 -14.42
CA GLU A 45 34.92 -6.03 -13.56
C GLU A 45 35.21 -4.57 -13.14
N ILE A 46 34.15 -3.77 -12.95
CA ILE A 46 34.27 -2.34 -12.57
C ILE A 46 34.22 -2.19 -11.05
N TRP A 47 35.32 -2.50 -10.39
CA TRP A 47 35.41 -2.61 -8.93
C TRP A 47 34.98 -1.37 -8.14
N TRP A 48 35.32 -0.16 -8.59
CA TRP A 48 34.93 1.06 -7.88
C TRP A 48 33.41 1.27 -7.89
N MET A 49 32.73 0.89 -8.98
CA MET A 49 31.29 1.00 -9.12
C MET A 49 30.57 -0.10 -8.34
N ALA A 50 31.15 -1.31 -8.31
CA ALA A 50 30.65 -2.40 -7.46
C ALA A 50 30.67 -1.99 -5.98
N LEU A 51 31.79 -1.43 -5.50
CA LEU A 51 31.89 -0.96 -4.12
C LEU A 51 30.88 0.16 -3.83
N ALA A 52 30.74 1.14 -4.74
CA ALA A 52 29.78 2.22 -4.59
C ALA A 52 28.33 1.73 -4.57
N GLY A 53 27.97 0.78 -5.45
CA GLY A 53 26.64 0.18 -5.50
C GLY A 53 26.31 -0.61 -4.24
N PHE A 54 27.27 -1.39 -3.73
CA PHE A 54 27.11 -2.15 -2.49
C PHE A 54 26.93 -1.24 -1.27
N ILE A 55 27.79 -0.22 -1.12
CA ILE A 55 27.66 0.77 -0.06
C ILE A 55 26.32 1.50 -0.16
N GLY A 56 25.89 1.88 -1.37
CA GLY A 56 24.59 2.51 -1.62
C GLY A 56 23.42 1.67 -1.11
N MET A 57 23.41 0.35 -1.38
CA MET A 57 22.39 -0.55 -0.84
C MET A 57 22.38 -0.57 0.69
N ILE A 58 23.55 -0.69 1.32
CA ILE A 58 23.67 -0.75 2.79
C ILE A 58 23.20 0.55 3.45
N VAL A 59 23.60 1.72 2.91
CA VAL A 59 23.21 3.02 3.45
C VAL A 59 21.70 3.22 3.39
N VAL A 60 21.06 2.87 2.27
CA VAL A 60 19.60 2.98 2.13
C VAL A 60 18.88 2.03 3.06
N TRP A 61 19.39 0.80 3.21
CA TRP A 61 18.81 -0.18 4.13
C TRP A 61 18.92 0.25 5.60
N ILE A 62 20.08 0.77 6.03
CA ILE A 62 20.28 1.31 7.36
C ILE A 62 19.33 2.50 7.58
N GLY A 63 19.32 3.48 6.66
CA GLY A 63 18.45 4.65 6.75
C GLY A 63 16.97 4.28 6.86
N LYS A 64 16.52 3.29 6.09
CA LYS A 64 15.13 2.80 6.16
C LYS A 64 14.83 2.04 7.45
N SER A 65 15.81 1.35 8.03
CA SER A 65 15.64 0.64 9.32
C SER A 65 15.40 1.59 10.49
N PHE A 66 15.87 2.84 10.41
CA PHE A 66 15.64 3.87 11.44
C PHE A 66 14.37 4.70 11.20
N ASP A 67 13.65 4.47 10.10
CA ASP A 67 12.42 5.18 9.79
C ASP A 67 11.24 4.59 10.57
N HIS A 68 10.72 5.37 11.52
CA HIS A 68 9.60 4.99 12.38
C HIS A 68 8.24 5.45 11.84
N ASP A 69 8.22 6.31 10.82
CA ASP A 69 6.98 6.83 10.25
C ASP A 69 6.47 5.93 9.12
N VAL A 70 6.14 4.69 9.48
CA VAL A 70 5.81 3.62 8.52
C VAL A 70 4.31 3.39 8.34
N ASP A 71 3.48 3.97 9.20
CA ASP A 71 2.05 3.73 9.22
C ASP A 71 1.24 5.01 9.43
N TYR A 72 -0.06 4.89 9.18
CA TYR A 72 -1.05 5.92 9.45
C TYR A 72 -2.40 5.27 9.73
N TYR A 73 -3.31 6.06 10.31
CA TYR A 73 -4.70 5.68 10.48
C TYR A 73 -5.57 6.38 9.45
N VAL A 74 -6.38 5.61 8.74
CA VAL A 74 -7.50 6.14 7.96
C VAL A 74 -8.63 6.45 8.93
N GLN A 75 -9.03 7.71 8.98
CA GLN A 75 -10.00 8.20 9.94
C GLN A 75 -11.44 7.82 9.54
N VAL A 76 -12.31 7.77 10.53
CA VAL A 76 -13.71 7.33 10.37
C VAL A 76 -14.49 8.24 9.41
N ASP A 77 -14.24 9.54 9.41
CA ASP A 77 -14.87 10.51 8.51
C ASP A 77 -14.52 10.25 7.04
N GLU A 78 -13.27 9.86 6.75
CA GLU A 78 -12.86 9.49 5.40
C GLU A 78 -13.50 8.18 4.96
N ILE A 79 -13.54 7.18 5.85
CA ILE A 79 -14.19 5.89 5.59
C ILE A 79 -15.68 6.10 5.28
N GLU A 80 -16.39 6.86 6.12
CA GLU A 80 -17.80 7.15 5.91
C GLU A 80 -18.06 7.86 4.58
N ARG A 81 -17.21 8.82 4.20
CA ARG A 81 -17.32 9.52 2.93
C ARG A 81 -17.19 8.57 1.75
N ILE A 82 -16.17 7.70 1.75
CA ILE A 82 -15.92 6.74 0.66
C ILE A 82 -17.05 5.71 0.58
N GLU A 83 -17.46 5.15 1.71
CA GLU A 83 -18.53 4.14 1.79
C GLU A 83 -19.88 4.73 1.36
N ASN A 84 -20.22 5.95 1.79
CA ASN A 84 -21.44 6.63 1.35
C ASN A 84 -21.47 6.82 -0.17
N GLN A 85 -20.35 7.23 -0.78
CA GLN A 85 -20.23 7.33 -2.24
C GLN A 85 -20.44 5.97 -2.92
N HIS A 86 -19.89 4.90 -2.35
CA HIS A 86 -20.07 3.55 -2.86
C HIS A 86 -21.55 3.10 -2.78
N TYR A 87 -22.22 3.30 -1.64
CA TYR A 87 -23.65 2.98 -1.50
C TYR A 87 -24.55 3.80 -2.43
N GLU A 88 -24.22 5.08 -2.68
CA GLU A 88 -24.94 5.87 -3.67
C GLU A 88 -24.80 5.31 -5.08
N GLN A 89 -23.60 4.83 -5.45
CA GLN A 89 -23.37 4.19 -6.74
C GLN A 89 -24.13 2.88 -6.87
N ILE A 90 -24.15 2.05 -5.82
CA ILE A 90 -24.93 0.80 -5.77
C ILE A 90 -26.43 1.10 -5.95
N ARG A 91 -26.95 2.11 -5.26
CA ARG A 91 -28.34 2.56 -5.38
C ARG A 91 -28.66 3.03 -6.80
N LYS A 92 -27.77 3.80 -7.43
CA LYS A 92 -27.91 4.26 -8.83
C LYS A 92 -27.86 3.11 -9.83
N ALA A 93 -27.06 2.08 -9.55
CA ALA A 93 -26.94 0.87 -10.37
C ALA A 93 -28.18 -0.05 -10.29
N GLY A 94 -29.21 0.31 -9.51
CA GLY A 94 -30.47 -0.44 -9.43
C GLY A 94 -30.36 -1.76 -8.69
N VAL A 95 -29.28 -1.97 -7.93
CA VAL A 95 -29.15 -3.12 -7.02
C VAL A 95 -30.01 -2.83 -5.79
N ASN A 96 -31.31 -3.08 -5.91
CA ASN A 96 -32.26 -2.91 -4.82
C ASN A 96 -32.20 -4.14 -3.89
N HIS A 97 -31.88 -3.91 -2.63
CA HIS A 97 -31.99 -4.92 -1.58
C HIS A 97 -33.44 -5.01 -1.14
N VAL A 98 -34.04 -6.19 -1.34
CA VAL A 98 -35.34 -6.52 -0.76
C VAL A 98 -35.06 -6.83 0.71
N ASN A 99 -35.61 -5.96 1.58
CA ASN A 99 -35.66 -5.94 3.05
C ASN A 99 -34.85 -6.98 3.84
#